data_AF-I1LDW7-F1
#
_entry.id   AF-I1LDW7-F1
#
_cell.length_a   1.000
_cell.length_b   1.000
_cell.length_c   1.000
_cell.angle_alpha   90.00
_cell.angle_beta   90.00
_cell.angle_gamma   90.00
#
_symmetry.space_group_name_H-M   'P 1'
#
loop_
_entity.id
_entity.type
_entity.pdbx_description
1 polymer ?
#
loop_
_entity_poly.entity_id
_entity_poly.type
_entity_poly.pdbx_seq_one_letter_code
_entity_poly.pdbx_strand_id
1 'polypeptide(L)'
;MASNPSLLPEIGPDGLAKEAPVIGYTEKIIEAEQLQLQKYIQENYSKIRDVERELANLSLEMKLTAGPKKAALEHLRKKIEESTERIRVAKLKEEQAQKVWESASKVVRDEEALKQKLCEDLSNLVQESSNSQFARLEELKRRLEALNPTRPSTNLYHDGRSGASSQNSTPQPGSSVPNAKESNEGSTESIPNQSNGQKVAVTNGPNQQPHNEGEGRSKKKVNFQPKGKGIGAVAKGRSSTPDWTGAGFDVDGRT
;
A
#
# COMPACT_ATOMS: atom_id res chain seq x y z
N MET A 1 87.99 22.16 18.43
CA MET A 1 87.61 21.43 17.20
C MET A 1 87.27 20.02 17.64
N ALA A 2 86.05 19.54 17.40
CA ALA A 2 85.61 18.24 17.91
C ALA A 2 86.36 17.12 17.19
N SER A 3 87.49 16.72 17.77
CA SER A 3 88.29 15.57 17.33
C SER A 3 87.50 14.30 17.65
N ASN A 4 86.94 13.67 16.60
CA ASN A 4 86.31 12.36 16.74
C ASN A 4 87.37 11.38 17.28
N PRO A 5 87.18 10.80 18.48
CA PRO A 5 88.17 9.89 19.08
C PRO A 5 88.42 8.63 18.22
N SER A 6 87.53 8.37 17.26
CA SER A 6 87.63 7.28 16.29
C SER A 6 88.63 7.52 15.15
N LEU A 7 89.24 8.71 15.05
CA LEU A 7 90.30 9.03 14.06
C LEU A 7 91.72 8.84 14.62
N LEU A 8 91.87 8.11 15.73
CA LEU A 8 93.19 7.71 16.25
C LEU A 8 93.67 6.43 15.55
N PRO A 9 94.96 6.31 15.18
CA PRO A 9 95.50 5.09 14.59
C PRO A 9 95.37 3.90 15.54
N GLU A 10 94.63 2.87 15.14
CA GLU A 10 94.62 1.58 15.84
C GLU A 10 95.87 0.80 15.43
N ILE A 11 96.76 0.54 16.38
CA ILE A 11 98.00 -0.23 16.15
C ILE A 11 97.69 -1.70 16.44
N GLY A 12 98.00 -2.57 15.49
CA GLY A 12 97.80 -4.00 15.61
C GLY A 12 98.79 -4.67 16.56
N PRO A 13 98.52 -5.94 16.95
CA PRO A 13 99.42 -6.72 17.80
C PRO A 13 100.79 -6.98 17.16
N ASP A 14 100.92 -6.75 15.86
CA ASP A 14 102.12 -6.79 15.03
C ASP A 14 102.87 -5.44 14.95
N GLY A 15 102.36 -4.39 15.60
CA GLY A 15 102.95 -3.05 15.58
C GLY A 15 102.69 -2.25 14.29
N LEU A 16 101.89 -2.78 13.36
CA LEU A 16 101.49 -2.09 12.14
C LEU A 16 100.17 -1.34 12.36
N ALA A 17 100.01 -0.18 11.73
CA ALA A 17 98.73 0.55 11.76
C ALA A 17 97.67 -0.29 11.03
N LYS A 18 96.60 -0.69 11.72
CA LYS A 18 95.58 -1.62 11.20
C LYS A 18 94.80 -1.07 10.03
N GLU A 19 94.72 0.26 9.88
CA GLU A 19 94.24 0.97 8.70
C GLU A 19 94.39 2.49 8.93
N ALA A 20 94.30 3.31 7.88
CA ALA A 20 94.31 4.77 8.07
C ALA A 20 93.07 5.17 8.90
N PRO A 21 93.17 6.02 9.93
CA PRO A 21 92.05 6.29 10.84
C PRO A 21 90.78 6.80 10.15
N VAL A 22 90.95 7.49 9.01
CA VAL A 22 89.85 7.91 8.15
C VAL A 22 89.13 6.72 7.52
N ILE A 23 89.88 5.69 7.06
CA ILE A 23 89.33 4.48 6.45
C ILE A 23 88.46 3.73 7.46
N GLY A 24 88.99 3.43 8.66
CA GLY A 24 88.22 2.73 9.69
C GLY A 24 86.98 3.51 10.17
N TYR A 25 87.07 4.84 10.25
CA TYR A 25 85.89 5.67 10.54
C TYR A 25 84.84 5.61 9.42
N THR A 26 85.26 5.71 8.15
CA THR A 26 84.34 5.59 7.01
C THR A 26 83.73 4.20 6.90
N GLU A 27 84.50 3.14 7.17
CA GLU A 27 84.02 1.76 7.19
C GLU A 27 82.95 1.56 8.24
N LYS A 28 83.17 2.06 9.48
CA LYS A 28 82.16 1.99 10.54
C LYS A 28 80.85 2.70 10.18
N ILE A 29 80.90 3.82 9.44
CA ILE A 29 79.69 4.50 8.94
C ILE A 29 79.01 3.63 7.89
N ILE A 30 79.77 3.11 6.93
CA ILE A 30 79.25 2.24 5.86
C ILE A 30 78.57 1.00 6.48
N GLU A 31 79.19 0.34 7.46
CA GLU A 31 78.63 -0.80 8.18
C GLU A 31 77.31 -0.44 8.89
N ALA A 32 77.26 0.72 9.56
CA ALA A 32 76.04 1.19 10.23
C ALA A 32 74.91 1.49 9.22
N GLU A 33 75.21 2.12 8.09
CA GLU A 33 74.26 2.38 7.01
C GLU A 33 73.80 1.08 6.33
N GLN A 34 74.68 0.11 6.14
CA GLN A 34 74.34 -1.22 5.61
C GLN A 34 73.37 -1.96 6.54
N LEU A 35 73.63 -1.96 7.85
CA LEU A 35 72.72 -2.55 8.84
C LEU A 35 71.36 -1.83 8.87
N GLN A 36 71.36 -0.50 8.79
CA GLN A 36 70.12 0.28 8.72
C GLN A 36 69.32 -0.03 7.44
N LEU A 37 69.99 -0.13 6.30
CA LEU A 37 69.36 -0.49 5.03
C LEU A 37 68.81 -1.91 5.06
N GLN A 38 69.55 -2.87 5.63
CA GLN A 38 69.09 -4.25 5.80
C GLN A 38 67.82 -4.31 6.66
N LYS A 39 67.79 -3.57 7.78
CA LYS A 39 66.60 -3.45 8.63
C LYS A 39 65.42 -2.84 7.88
N TYR A 40 65.63 -1.74 7.15
CA TYR A 40 64.59 -1.09 6.36
C TYR A 40 64.04 -2.02 5.28
N ILE A 41 64.91 -2.76 4.57
CA ILE A 41 64.50 -3.74 3.56
C ILE A 41 63.67 -4.86 4.20
N GLN A 42 64.11 -5.41 5.34
CA GLN A 42 63.39 -6.46 6.06
C GLN A 42 62.00 -6.01 6.52
N GLU A 43 61.89 -4.79 7.04
CA GLU A 43 60.61 -4.19 7.44
C GLU A 43 59.69 -4.00 6.24
N ASN A 44 60.20 -3.52 5.10
CA ASN A 44 59.39 -3.34 3.89
C ASN A 44 58.91 -4.67 3.31
N TYR A 45 59.78 -5.70 3.23
CA TYR A 45 59.35 -7.03 2.82
C TYR A 45 58.30 -7.63 3.76
N SER A 46 58.40 -7.37 5.07
CA SER A 46 57.39 -7.82 6.03
C SER A 46 56.04 -7.12 5.78
N LYS A 47 56.05 -5.79 5.58
CA LYS A 47 54.84 -5.02 5.25
C LYS A 47 54.19 -5.49 3.94
N ILE A 48 54.99 -5.75 2.90
CA ILE A 48 54.50 -6.26 1.62
C ILE A 48 53.78 -7.59 1.83
N ARG A 49 54.38 -8.52 2.58
CA ARG A 49 53.75 -9.82 2.88
C ARG A 49 52.47 -9.67 3.69
N ASP A 50 52.40 -8.72 4.61
CA ASP A 50 51.19 -8.45 5.39
C ASP A 50 50.06 -7.97 4.47
N VAL A 51 50.33 -7.00 3.59
CA VAL A 51 49.37 -6.50 2.60
C VAL A 51 48.94 -7.60 1.62
N GLU A 52 49.87 -8.43 1.13
CA GLU A 52 49.54 -9.55 0.26
C GLU A 52 48.60 -10.56 0.93
N ARG A 53 48.83 -10.85 2.23
CA ARG A 53 47.93 -11.71 3.02
C ARG A 53 46.55 -11.08 3.19
N GLU A 54 46.47 -9.79 3.49
CA GLU A 54 45.19 -9.07 3.60
C GLU A 54 44.43 -9.03 2.27
N LEU A 55 45.12 -8.76 1.16
CA LEU A 55 44.53 -8.78 -0.18
C LEU A 55 44.00 -10.17 -0.55
N ALA A 56 44.76 -11.22 -0.24
CA ALA A 56 44.31 -12.61 -0.45
C ALA A 56 43.07 -12.92 0.39
N ASN A 57 43.03 -12.48 1.65
CA ASN A 57 41.89 -12.65 2.54
C ASN A 57 40.64 -11.90 2.04
N LEU A 58 40.78 -10.62 1.66
CA LEU A 58 39.69 -9.82 1.09
C LEU A 58 39.17 -10.41 -0.22
N SER A 59 40.05 -10.91 -1.09
CA SER A 59 39.66 -11.57 -2.33
C SER A 59 38.84 -12.84 -2.07
N LEU A 60 39.25 -13.63 -1.06
CA LEU A 60 38.50 -14.81 -0.64
C LEU A 60 37.13 -14.43 -0.06
N GLU A 61 37.06 -13.43 0.81
CA GLU A 61 35.80 -12.93 1.38
C GLU A 61 34.84 -12.44 0.28
N MET A 62 35.34 -11.67 -0.68
CA MET A 62 34.55 -11.23 -1.83
C MET A 62 34.00 -12.41 -2.64
N LYS A 63 34.80 -13.46 -2.86
CA LYS A 63 34.35 -14.68 -3.56
C LYS A 63 33.30 -15.47 -2.78
N LEU A 64 33.48 -15.60 -1.46
CA LEU A 64 32.54 -16.31 -0.58
C LEU A 64 31.20 -15.57 -0.43
N THR A 65 31.22 -14.24 -0.45
CA THR A 65 30.02 -13.41 -0.26
C THR A 65 29.30 -13.09 -1.57
N ALA A 66 30.01 -12.96 -2.70
CA ALA A 66 29.42 -12.56 -3.96
C ALA A 66 28.37 -13.55 -4.48
N GLY A 67 28.61 -14.87 -4.38
CA GLY A 67 27.71 -15.90 -4.88
C GLY A 67 26.34 -15.89 -4.19
N PRO A 68 26.29 -16.15 -2.87
CA PRO A 68 25.04 -16.15 -2.10
C PRO A 68 24.31 -14.80 -2.14
N LYS A 69 25.04 -13.67 -2.07
CA LYS A 69 24.45 -12.32 -2.17
C LYS A 69 23.84 -12.07 -3.54
N LYS A 70 24.53 -12.42 -4.64
CA LYS A 70 24.01 -12.29 -6.00
C LYS A 70 22.78 -13.16 -6.22
N ALA A 71 22.81 -14.42 -5.77
CA ALA A 71 21.67 -15.33 -5.86
C ALA A 71 20.45 -14.81 -5.08
N ALA A 72 20.66 -14.25 -3.88
CA ALA A 72 19.58 -13.62 -3.10
C ALA A 72 18.98 -12.41 -3.82
N LEU A 73 19.81 -11.52 -4.39
CA LEU A 73 19.36 -10.36 -5.16
C LEU A 73 18.57 -10.76 -6.42
N GLU A 74 19.06 -11.76 -7.16
CA GLU A 74 18.40 -12.29 -8.35
C GLU A 74 17.04 -12.93 -8.02
N HIS A 75 16.98 -13.70 -6.92
CA HIS A 75 15.74 -14.27 -6.42
C HIS A 75 14.72 -13.19 -6.00
N LEU A 76 15.16 -12.12 -5.32
CA LEU A 76 14.29 -11.00 -4.99
C LEU A 76 13.79 -10.27 -6.23
N ARG A 77 14.67 -10.06 -7.23
CA ARG A 77 14.29 -9.48 -8.52
C ARG A 77 13.21 -10.31 -9.21
N LYS A 78 13.40 -11.63 -9.30
CA LYS A 78 12.41 -12.55 -9.87
C LYS A 78 11.06 -12.48 -9.15
N LYS A 79 11.07 -12.44 -7.80
CA LYS A 79 9.83 -12.27 -7.00
C LYS A 79 9.12 -10.95 -7.27
N ILE A 80 9.87 -9.87 -7.50
CA ILE A 80 9.30 -8.57 -7.87
C ILE A 80 8.65 -8.67 -9.24
N GLU A 81 9.33 -9.24 -10.23
CA GLU A 81 8.79 -9.43 -11.59
C GLU A 81 7.49 -10.27 -11.58
N GLU A 82 7.47 -11.39 -10.85
CA GLU A 82 6.28 -12.23 -10.65
C GLU A 82 5.14 -11.48 -9.94
N SER A 83 5.46 -10.61 -8.97
CA SER A 83 4.48 -9.78 -8.27
C SER A 83 3.88 -8.71 -9.18
N THR A 84 4.73 -8.03 -9.96
CA THR A 84 4.32 -7.02 -10.94
C THR A 84 3.40 -7.61 -12.00
N GLU A 85 3.68 -8.82 -12.48
CA GLU A 85 2.82 -9.50 -13.46
C GLU A 85 1.46 -9.89 -12.86
N ARG A 86 1.43 -10.36 -11.60
CA ARG A 86 0.17 -10.60 -10.89
C ARG A 86 -0.65 -9.33 -10.74
N ILE A 87 -0.02 -8.20 -10.41
CA ILE A 87 -0.69 -6.89 -10.33
C ILE A 87 -1.26 -6.49 -11.70
N ARG A 88 -0.51 -6.68 -12.79
CA ARG A 88 -0.98 -6.38 -14.15
C ARG A 88 -2.24 -7.17 -14.51
N VAL A 89 -2.24 -8.48 -14.25
CA VAL A 89 -3.41 -9.34 -14.49
C VAL A 89 -4.60 -8.93 -13.60
N ALA A 90 -4.36 -8.57 -12.34
CA ALA A 90 -5.41 -8.09 -11.44
C ALA A 90 -6.03 -6.77 -11.93
N LYS A 91 -5.21 -5.81 -12.38
CA LYS A 91 -5.68 -4.53 -12.94
C LYS A 91 -6.55 -4.70 -14.18
N LEU A 92 -6.21 -5.64 -15.06
CA LEU A 92 -7.07 -5.93 -16.23
C LEU A 92 -8.44 -6.50 -15.81
N LYS A 93 -8.47 -7.34 -14.76
CA LYS A 93 -9.74 -7.85 -14.21
C LYS A 93 -10.54 -6.76 -13.51
N GLU A 94 -9.87 -5.87 -12.77
CA GLU A 94 -10.47 -4.68 -12.15
C GLU A 94 -11.12 -3.78 -13.21
N GLU A 95 -10.41 -3.46 -14.30
CA GLU A 95 -10.94 -2.63 -15.39
C GLU A 95 -12.15 -3.29 -16.07
N GLN A 96 -12.12 -4.61 -16.28
CA GLN A 96 -13.26 -5.34 -16.83
C GLN A 96 -14.46 -5.32 -15.88
N ALA A 97 -14.24 -5.51 -14.58
CA ALA A 97 -15.29 -5.43 -13.57
C ALA A 97 -15.88 -4.01 -13.50
N GLN A 98 -15.05 -2.97 -13.64
CA GLN A 98 -15.48 -1.58 -13.69
C GLN A 98 -16.40 -1.32 -14.90
N LYS A 99 -16.04 -1.79 -16.10
CA LYS A 99 -16.89 -1.67 -17.31
C LYS A 99 -18.26 -2.33 -17.12
N VAL A 100 -18.29 -3.54 -16.54
CA VAL A 100 -19.52 -4.26 -16.26
C VAL A 100 -20.37 -3.52 -15.22
N TRP A 101 -19.73 -3.01 -14.16
CA TRP A 101 -20.39 -2.23 -13.12
C TRP A 101 -20.97 -0.91 -13.66
N GLU A 102 -20.23 -0.19 -14.50
CA GLU A 102 -20.72 1.04 -15.16
C GLU A 102 -21.93 0.77 -16.06
N SER A 103 -21.90 -0.33 -16.83
CA SER A 103 -23.04 -0.76 -17.64
C SER A 103 -24.25 -1.12 -16.78
N ALA A 104 -24.07 -1.90 -15.71
CA ALA A 104 -25.15 -2.26 -14.80
C ALA A 104 -25.73 -1.05 -14.06
N SER A 105 -24.87 -0.14 -13.60
CA SER A 105 -25.25 1.12 -12.96
C SER A 105 -26.07 2.02 -13.89
N LYS A 106 -25.72 2.06 -15.19
CA LYS A 106 -26.53 2.76 -16.20
C LYS A 106 -27.93 2.16 -16.32
N VAL A 107 -28.04 0.84 -16.43
CA VAL A 107 -29.34 0.15 -16.53
C VAL A 107 -30.21 0.46 -15.31
N VAL A 108 -29.64 0.41 -14.10
CA VAL A 108 -30.38 0.77 -12.87
C VAL A 108 -30.91 2.21 -12.93
N ARG A 109 -30.08 3.17 -13.35
CA ARG A 109 -30.51 4.57 -13.49
C ARG A 109 -31.61 4.76 -14.53
N ASP A 110 -31.51 4.06 -15.67
CA ASP A 110 -32.51 4.13 -16.74
C ASP A 110 -33.87 3.54 -16.25
N GLU A 111 -33.85 2.43 -15.50
CA GLU A 111 -35.04 1.84 -14.88
C GLU A 111 -35.63 2.73 -13.76
N GLU A 112 -34.79 3.36 -12.95
CA GLU A 112 -35.25 4.31 -11.93
C GLU A 112 -35.91 5.54 -12.55
N ALA A 113 -35.37 6.06 -13.65
CA ALA A 113 -35.97 7.16 -14.40
C ALA A 113 -37.30 6.76 -15.05
N LEU A 114 -37.39 5.55 -15.62
CA LEU A 114 -38.63 5.01 -16.16
C LEU A 114 -39.71 4.87 -15.07
N LYS A 115 -39.33 4.31 -13.91
CA LYS A 115 -40.22 4.19 -12.76
C LYS A 115 -40.72 5.56 -12.30
N GLN A 116 -39.83 6.55 -12.20
CA GLN A 116 -40.20 7.90 -11.80
C GLN A 116 -41.23 8.52 -12.77
N LYS A 117 -41.01 8.38 -14.08
CA LYS A 117 -41.96 8.83 -15.11
C LYS A 117 -43.33 8.14 -14.96
N LEU A 118 -43.36 6.83 -14.72
CA LEU A 118 -44.62 6.10 -14.52
C LEU A 118 -45.37 6.55 -13.26
N CYS A 119 -44.65 6.88 -12.19
CA CYS A 119 -45.26 7.46 -10.99
C CYS A 119 -45.88 8.84 -11.28
N GLU A 120 -45.21 9.68 -12.06
CA GLU A 120 -45.72 10.99 -12.50
C GLU A 120 -46.95 10.82 -13.40
N ASP A 121 -46.90 9.93 -14.39
CA ASP A 121 -48.03 9.62 -15.28
C ASP A 121 -49.24 9.10 -14.50
N LEU A 122 -49.03 8.21 -13.51
CA LEU A 122 -50.09 7.73 -12.62
C LEU A 122 -50.69 8.87 -11.79
N SER A 123 -49.85 9.73 -11.21
CA SER A 123 -50.30 10.88 -10.45
C SER A 123 -51.15 11.82 -11.30
N ASN A 124 -50.73 12.09 -12.53
CA ASN A 124 -51.48 12.89 -13.49
C ASN A 124 -52.83 12.25 -13.83
N LEU A 125 -52.85 10.95 -14.13
CA LEU A 125 -54.09 10.22 -14.45
C LEU A 125 -55.10 10.23 -13.28
N VAL A 126 -54.60 10.06 -12.05
CA VAL A 126 -55.44 10.15 -10.84
C VAL A 126 -56.02 11.55 -10.68
N GLN A 127 -55.21 12.59 -10.88
CA GLN A 127 -55.68 13.98 -10.80
C GLN A 127 -56.68 14.33 -11.92
N GLU A 128 -56.42 13.91 -13.16
CA GLU A 128 -57.31 14.12 -14.30
C GLU A 128 -58.64 13.40 -14.14
N SER A 129 -58.62 12.15 -13.67
CA SER A 129 -59.81 11.37 -13.35
C SER A 129 -60.64 12.04 -12.26
N SER A 130 -60.00 12.47 -11.17
CA SER A 130 -60.63 13.22 -10.09
C SER A 130 -61.27 14.52 -10.58
N ASN A 131 -60.52 15.34 -11.32
CA ASN A 131 -61.00 16.59 -11.90
C ASN A 131 -62.18 16.38 -12.86
N SER A 132 -62.13 15.33 -13.68
CA SER A 132 -63.21 14.96 -14.61
C SER A 132 -64.47 14.52 -13.88
N GLN A 133 -64.32 13.75 -12.80
CA GLN A 133 -65.44 13.35 -11.94
C GLN A 133 -66.07 14.56 -11.24
N PHE A 134 -65.25 15.47 -10.71
CA PHE A 134 -65.73 16.73 -10.11
C PHE A 134 -66.47 17.62 -11.11
N ALA A 135 -65.92 17.83 -12.32
CA ALA A 135 -66.58 18.60 -13.36
C ALA A 135 -67.93 17.99 -13.78
N ARG A 136 -68.00 16.66 -13.85
CA ARG A 136 -69.25 15.94 -14.13
C ARG A 136 -70.28 16.11 -13.02
N LEU A 137 -69.86 16.05 -11.75
CA LEU A 137 -70.74 16.28 -10.60
C LEU A 137 -71.26 17.72 -10.56
N GLU A 138 -70.41 18.71 -10.82
CA GLU A 138 -70.81 20.12 -10.91
C GLU A 138 -71.80 20.37 -12.06
N GLU A 139 -71.62 19.70 -13.21
CA GLU A 139 -72.59 19.75 -14.31
C GLU A 139 -73.95 19.14 -13.92
N LEU A 140 -73.96 17.97 -13.28
CA LEU A 140 -75.19 17.36 -12.79
C LEU A 140 -75.90 18.24 -11.75
N LYS A 141 -75.13 18.86 -10.86
CA LYS A 141 -75.62 19.82 -9.88
C LYS A 141 -76.26 21.03 -10.57
N ARG A 142 -75.60 21.66 -11.55
CA ARG A 142 -76.18 22.78 -12.35
C ARG A 142 -77.47 22.38 -13.07
N ARG A 143 -77.54 21.16 -13.62
CA ARG A 143 -78.77 20.66 -14.27
C ARG A 143 -79.91 20.44 -13.26
N LEU A 144 -79.62 19.90 -12.08
CA LEU A 144 -80.60 19.74 -11.01
C LEU A 144 -81.10 21.10 -10.50
N GLU A 145 -80.23 22.10 -10.41
CA GLU A 145 -80.60 23.48 -10.08
C GLU A 145 -81.51 24.09 -11.16
N ALA A 146 -81.20 23.92 -12.44
CA ALA A 146 -82.02 24.41 -13.56
C ALA A 146 -83.40 23.74 -13.66
N LEU A 147 -83.52 22.46 -13.29
CA LEU A 147 -84.79 21.73 -13.24
C LEU A 147 -85.65 22.07 -12.02
N ASN A 148 -85.08 22.77 -11.03
CA ASN A 148 -85.81 23.29 -9.88
C ASN A 148 -85.90 24.83 -9.92
N PRO A 149 -86.52 25.43 -10.97
CA PRO A 149 -86.58 26.89 -11.12
C PRO A 149 -87.43 27.58 -10.03
N THR A 150 -88.09 26.83 -9.15
CA THR A 150 -89.03 27.35 -8.13
C THR A 150 -88.73 26.87 -6.71
N ARG A 151 -87.47 26.68 -6.31
CA ARG A 151 -87.11 26.62 -4.89
C ARG A 151 -86.13 27.77 -4.58
N PRO A 152 -86.58 28.90 -4.02
CA PRO A 152 -85.65 29.88 -3.49
C PRO A 152 -84.81 29.13 -2.44
N SER A 153 -83.50 29.10 -2.67
CA SER A 153 -82.51 28.59 -1.73
C SER A 153 -82.90 29.13 -0.37
N THR A 154 -83.50 28.26 0.43
CA THR A 154 -83.83 28.56 1.80
C THR A 154 -82.47 28.58 2.48
N ASN A 155 -81.88 29.78 2.49
CA ASN A 155 -81.02 30.24 3.55
C ASN A 155 -81.76 29.94 4.85
N LEU A 156 -81.51 28.76 5.43
CA LEU A 156 -81.79 28.49 6.82
C LEU A 156 -80.42 28.30 7.50
N TYR A 157 -79.74 29.43 7.67
CA TYR A 157 -79.17 29.74 8.98
C TYR A 157 -80.36 29.81 9.96
N HIS A 158 -80.74 28.70 10.59
CA HIS A 158 -81.54 28.72 11.81
C HIS A 158 -80.69 28.16 12.94
N ASP A 159 -80.01 29.11 13.55
CA ASP A 159 -79.57 29.16 14.95
C ASP A 159 -80.33 28.21 15.89
N GLY A 160 -79.57 27.34 16.56
CA GLY A 160 -80.01 26.41 17.59
C GLY A 160 -79.09 26.46 18.80
N ARG A 161 -78.68 27.68 19.17
CA ARG A 161 -78.28 28.09 20.53
C ARG A 161 -78.82 27.19 21.65
N SER A 162 -77.93 26.53 22.40
CA SER A 162 -77.82 26.63 23.88
C SER A 162 -77.12 25.43 24.54
N GLY A 163 -76.09 25.71 25.35
CA GLY A 163 -75.97 25.08 26.67
C GLY A 163 -74.64 24.38 27.01
N ALA A 164 -73.85 25.06 27.86
CA ALA A 164 -72.83 24.54 28.80
C ALA A 164 -71.47 24.07 28.22
N SER A 165 -70.38 24.82 28.34
CA SER A 165 -69.63 25.26 29.55
C SER A 165 -68.68 24.20 30.13
N SER A 166 -67.38 24.36 29.85
CA SER A 166 -66.24 24.32 30.81
C SER A 166 -64.94 24.45 30.01
N GLN A 167 -64.38 25.66 29.90
CA GLN A 167 -63.39 26.26 30.80
C GLN A 167 -62.00 25.59 30.75
N ASN A 168 -61.05 26.39 30.26
CA ASN A 168 -59.63 26.46 30.59
C ASN A 168 -58.76 25.22 30.40
N SER A 169 -57.77 25.32 29.50
CA SER A 169 -56.34 25.41 29.86
C SER A 169 -55.45 25.54 28.62
N THR A 170 -54.78 26.70 28.52
CA THR A 170 -53.43 27.05 28.02
C THR A 170 -52.65 26.13 27.04
N PRO A 171 -51.96 26.69 26.01
CA PRO A 171 -51.32 25.92 24.93
C PRO A 171 -49.84 25.58 25.20
N GLN A 172 -49.48 24.29 25.09
CA GLN A 172 -48.18 23.66 24.73
C GLN A 172 -48.29 22.15 25.06
N PRO A 173 -47.48 21.20 24.50
CA PRO A 173 -46.13 21.26 23.90
C PRO A 173 -46.10 20.62 22.48
N GLY A 174 -45.05 20.63 21.63
CA GLY A 174 -43.64 20.35 21.86
C GLY A 174 -43.32 18.84 21.73
N SER A 175 -42.71 18.48 20.58
CA SER A 175 -41.70 17.40 20.37
C SER A 175 -42.09 15.92 20.12
N SER A 176 -41.36 15.34 19.13
CA SER A 176 -40.91 13.93 18.87
C SER A 176 -41.62 13.22 17.69
N VAL A 177 -41.10 13.00 16.44
CA VAL A 177 -39.79 12.55 15.84
C VAL A 177 -39.57 11.02 16.09
N PRO A 178 -39.04 10.15 15.16
CA PRO A 178 -37.98 10.41 14.17
C PRO A 178 -38.06 9.76 12.76
N ASN A 179 -37.42 10.36 11.74
CA ASN A 179 -36.21 9.76 11.11
C ASN A 179 -35.60 10.58 9.94
N ALA A 180 -34.34 10.96 10.17
CA ALA A 180 -33.18 10.99 9.26
C ALA A 180 -33.28 11.68 7.88
N LYS A 181 -32.96 12.98 7.87
CA LYS A 181 -32.22 13.63 6.77
C LYS A 181 -31.30 14.68 7.37
N GLU A 182 -30.03 14.33 7.56
CA GLU A 182 -28.97 15.29 7.83
C GLU A 182 -28.50 15.88 6.51
N SER A 183 -28.73 17.18 6.34
CA SER A 183 -27.95 18.03 5.44
C SER A 183 -27.89 19.43 6.03
N ASN A 184 -26.65 19.88 6.28
CA ASN A 184 -26.11 21.24 6.37
C ASN A 184 -25.48 21.71 7.69
N GLU A 185 -24.22 22.12 7.53
CA GLU A 185 -23.52 23.23 8.19
C GLU A 185 -22.82 22.95 9.52
N GLY A 186 -21.55 22.54 9.40
CA GLY A 186 -20.57 22.44 10.47
C GLY A 186 -19.15 22.41 9.93
N SER A 187 -18.72 23.54 9.37
CA SER A 187 -17.34 24.07 9.33
C SER A 187 -16.19 23.12 9.72
N THR A 188 -15.45 22.60 8.74
CA THR A 188 -13.98 22.71 8.56
C THR A 188 -13.45 21.64 7.59
N GLU A 189 -12.69 22.11 6.60
CA GLU A 189 -11.75 21.36 5.76
C GLU A 189 -12.32 20.33 4.75
N SER A 190 -13.00 20.85 3.71
CA SER A 190 -13.15 20.13 2.44
C SER A 190 -11.93 20.40 1.54
N ILE A 191 -11.16 19.35 1.24
CA ILE A 191 -10.15 19.31 0.19
C ILE A 191 -10.85 19.01 -1.14
N PRO A 192 -10.84 19.90 -2.15
CA PRO A 192 -11.27 19.57 -3.50
C PRO A 192 -10.04 19.30 -4.37
N ASN A 193 -9.78 18.04 -4.71
CA ASN A 193 -8.87 17.70 -5.81
C ASN A 193 -9.70 17.31 -7.04
N GLN A 194 -10.07 18.31 -7.83
CA GLN A 194 -10.33 18.12 -9.27
C GLN A 194 -9.33 18.95 -10.07
N SER A 195 -8.39 18.18 -10.62
CA SER A 195 -7.61 18.41 -11.83
C SER A 195 -8.27 19.35 -12.85
N ASN A 196 -7.60 20.46 -13.14
CA ASN A 196 -7.67 21.08 -14.46
C ASN A 196 -6.24 21.23 -14.98
N GLY A 197 -5.97 20.62 -16.13
CA GLY A 197 -4.64 20.52 -16.70
C GLY A 197 -4.19 21.83 -17.32
N GLN A 198 -2.90 22.16 -17.18
CA GLN A 198 -2.15 22.85 -18.21
C GLN A 198 -0.65 22.81 -17.91
N LYS A 199 0.11 22.11 -18.78
CA LYS A 199 1.57 22.19 -19.01
C LYS A 199 2.46 22.00 -17.76
N VAL A 200 3.49 21.16 -17.81
CA VAL A 200 4.87 21.57 -18.10
C VAL A 200 5.73 20.31 -18.23
N ALA A 201 6.71 20.42 -19.11
CA ALA A 201 7.62 19.38 -19.56
C ALA A 201 8.58 18.83 -18.48
N VAL A 202 8.80 17.51 -18.57
CA VAL A 202 10.10 16.81 -18.68
C VAL A 202 11.30 17.44 -17.92
N THR A 203 11.80 16.77 -16.88
CA THR A 203 13.14 16.12 -16.81
C THR A 203 13.44 15.57 -15.41
N ASN A 204 13.73 14.26 -15.32
CA ASN A 204 14.68 13.52 -14.47
C ASN A 204 14.85 13.81 -12.95
N GLY A 205 14.67 12.76 -12.11
CA GLY A 205 15.03 12.70 -10.67
C GLY A 205 16.51 12.37 -10.43
N PRO A 206 16.90 11.61 -9.37
CA PRO A 206 16.39 11.47 -7.99
C PRO A 206 17.53 11.62 -6.92
N ASN A 207 17.25 12.12 -5.70
CA ASN A 207 18.02 11.81 -4.48
C ASN A 207 17.50 12.58 -3.24
N GLN A 208 17.22 11.87 -2.14
CA GLN A 208 17.56 12.19 -0.73
C GLN A 208 16.69 11.40 0.29
N GLN A 209 17.21 10.25 0.75
CA GLN A 209 17.51 9.78 2.13
C GLN A 209 16.64 10.17 3.38
N PRO A 210 16.79 9.48 4.55
CA PRO A 210 15.78 8.60 5.19
C PRO A 210 15.26 9.08 6.56
N HIS A 211 14.24 8.40 7.14
CA HIS A 211 13.79 8.65 8.52
C HIS A 211 13.61 7.36 9.35
N ASN A 212 13.92 7.53 10.64
CA ASN A 212 14.24 6.60 11.72
C ASN A 212 13.13 5.66 12.23
N GLU A 213 13.63 4.52 12.73
CA GLU A 213 13.36 3.78 13.99
C GLU A 213 11.95 3.74 14.61
N GLY A 214 11.47 2.50 14.82
CA GLY A 214 10.30 2.17 15.64
C GLY A 214 10.30 0.69 16.03
N GLU A 215 10.81 0.42 17.23
CA GLU A 215 11.01 -0.87 17.89
C GLU A 215 9.71 -1.66 18.15
N GLY A 216 9.70 -2.98 17.93
CA GLY A 216 8.52 -3.83 18.11
C GLY A 216 8.82 -5.33 18.27
N ARG A 217 9.27 -5.70 19.48
CA ARG A 217 9.40 -7.08 20.01
C ARG A 217 8.20 -7.98 19.71
N SER A 218 8.41 -9.23 19.25
CA SER A 218 7.96 -10.49 19.91
C SER A 218 7.96 -11.76 19.02
N LYS A 219 8.96 -12.62 19.24
CA LYS A 219 8.93 -14.10 19.43
C LYS A 219 7.86 -14.97 18.72
N LYS A 220 8.30 -15.88 17.82
CA LYS A 220 8.10 -17.35 17.92
C LYS A 220 8.95 -18.13 16.90
N LYS A 221 9.44 -19.29 17.37
CA LYS A 221 10.50 -20.16 16.83
C LYS A 221 9.86 -21.52 16.49
N VAL A 222 10.02 -22.05 15.27
CA VAL A 222 9.83 -23.50 15.00
C VAL A 222 10.91 -24.01 14.04
N ASN A 223 11.37 -25.21 14.35
CA ASN A 223 12.65 -25.84 14.11
C ASN A 223 12.61 -26.84 12.92
N PHE A 224 13.75 -27.03 12.26
CA PHE A 224 13.98 -27.98 11.16
C PHE A 224 14.07 -29.44 11.63
N GLN A 225 13.60 -30.39 10.79
CA GLN A 225 14.23 -31.71 10.56
C GLN A 225 13.83 -32.28 9.18
N PRO A 226 14.79 -32.81 8.40
CA PRO A 226 14.54 -33.99 7.58
C PRO A 226 15.64 -35.05 7.77
N LYS A 227 15.28 -36.29 8.10
CA LYS A 227 16.22 -37.43 8.19
C LYS A 227 15.55 -38.78 7.96
N GLY A 228 16.16 -39.61 7.09
CA GLY A 228 16.06 -41.08 7.08
C GLY A 228 15.17 -41.68 5.97
N LYS A 229 15.69 -42.11 4.80
CA LYS A 229 16.34 -43.41 4.46
C LYS A 229 15.46 -44.65 4.73
N GLY A 230 14.99 -45.27 3.64
CA GLY A 230 14.44 -46.62 3.61
C GLY A 230 14.20 -47.08 2.17
N ILE A 231 15.11 -47.89 1.64
CA ILE A 231 15.01 -48.61 0.35
C ILE A 231 14.39 -49.97 0.65
N GLY A 232 13.35 -50.39 -0.06
CA GLY A 232 12.82 -51.76 0.09
C GLY A 232 11.56 -52.09 -0.71
N ALA A 233 11.78 -52.84 -1.80
CA ALA A 233 10.93 -53.88 -2.38
C ALA A 233 9.57 -53.55 -3.07
N VAL A 234 9.47 -54.07 -4.29
CA VAL A 234 8.35 -54.04 -5.25
C VAL A 234 7.38 -55.20 -4.99
N ALA A 235 6.07 -54.95 -5.05
CA ALA A 235 5.07 -55.96 -5.46
C ALA A 235 3.80 -55.30 -6.09
N LYS A 236 3.78 -55.31 -7.43
CA LYS A 236 2.67 -55.53 -8.39
C LYS A 236 1.20 -55.45 -7.86
N GLY A 237 0.40 -54.53 -8.40
CA GLY A 237 -1.06 -54.62 -8.29
C GLY A 237 -1.89 -53.42 -8.77
N ARG A 238 -2.14 -53.34 -10.09
CA ARG A 238 -3.28 -52.73 -10.80
C ARG A 238 -3.75 -51.28 -10.51
N SER A 239 -3.77 -50.53 -11.62
CA SER A 239 -4.76 -49.51 -12.03
C SER A 239 -4.49 -48.05 -11.67
N SER A 240 -4.53 -47.24 -12.72
CA SER A 240 -4.27 -45.81 -12.84
C SER A 240 -5.43 -44.94 -12.34
N THR A 241 -5.06 -43.91 -11.56
CA THR A 241 -5.53 -42.50 -11.53
C THR A 241 -6.54 -42.01 -12.59
N PRO A 242 -7.18 -40.83 -12.39
CA PRO A 242 -7.62 -40.18 -11.14
C PRO A 242 -8.92 -39.32 -11.30
N ASP A 243 -9.88 -39.34 -10.36
CA ASP A 243 -10.91 -38.26 -10.28
C ASP A 243 -11.41 -38.10 -8.84
N TRP A 244 -11.07 -36.97 -8.19
CA TRP A 244 -11.71 -36.52 -6.95
C TRP A 244 -12.31 -35.14 -7.20
N THR A 245 -13.59 -35.11 -7.59
CA THR A 245 -14.42 -33.90 -7.54
C THR A 245 -15.25 -33.99 -6.26
N GLY A 246 -14.97 -33.07 -5.33
CA GLY A 246 -15.66 -32.99 -4.04
C GLY A 246 -17.12 -32.60 -4.18
N ALA A 247 -17.94 -33.23 -3.37
CA ALA A 247 -19.39 -33.16 -3.28
C ALA A 247 -19.95 -31.80 -2.86
N GLY A 248 -21.22 -31.55 -3.23
CA GLY A 248 -22.04 -30.48 -2.67
C GLY A 248 -23.48 -30.50 -3.19
N PHE A 249 -24.33 -31.30 -2.54
CA PHE A 249 -25.80 -31.21 -2.42
C PHE A 249 -26.64 -30.99 -3.70
N ASP A 250 -27.31 -32.05 -4.14
CA ASP A 250 -28.54 -31.96 -4.93
C ASP A 250 -29.73 -32.17 -3.98
N VAL A 251 -30.75 -31.33 -4.09
CA VAL A 251 -31.95 -31.37 -3.25
C VAL A 251 -33.12 -31.74 -4.15
N ASP A 252 -33.56 -32.98 -4.05
CA ASP A 252 -34.69 -33.55 -4.76
C ASP A 252 -36.00 -32.77 -4.53
N GLY A 253 -36.71 -32.51 -5.63
CA GLY A 253 -38.10 -32.93 -5.80
C GLY A 253 -39.21 -32.21 -5.03
N ARG A 254 -39.90 -31.28 -5.70
CA ARG A 254 -41.35 -31.12 -5.52
C ARG A 254 -42.04 -30.50 -6.75
N THR A 255 -42.64 -31.36 -7.56
CA THR A 255 -44.01 -31.14 -8.08
C THR A 255 -45.01 -31.31 -6.96
#